data_AF-A0A1K0JIB9-F1
#
_entry.id   AF-A0A1K0JIB9-F1
#
_cell.length_a   1.000
_cell.length_b   1.000
_cell.length_c   1.000
_cell.angle_alpha   90.00
_cell.angle_beta   90.00
_cell.angle_gamma   90.00
#
_symmetry.space_group_name_H-M   'P 1'
#
loop_
_entity.id
_entity.type
_entity.pdbx_description
1 polymer ?
#
loop_
_entity_poly.entity_id
_entity_poly.type
_entity_poly.pdbx_seq_one_letter_code
_entity_poly.pdbx_strand_id
1 'polypeptide(L)'
;MASRAEQIYDVEPFAMHGLDVTGYKVVAIKGANHFRAGYRTVARQIISVDSEGLSTAAIASFPRERLAGEFWPLSDEVQFDGGADVA
;
A
#
# COMPACT_ATOMS: atom_id res chain seq x y z
N MET A 1 6.19 -13.90 -13.39
CA MET A 1 5.88 -12.76 -12.50
C MET A 1 6.20 -13.01 -11.01
N ALA A 2 6.65 -14.21 -10.57
CA ALA A 2 6.94 -14.44 -9.14
C ALA A 2 8.43 -14.27 -8.73
N SER A 3 9.37 -14.30 -9.68
CA SER A 3 10.82 -14.25 -9.41
C SER A 3 11.42 -12.84 -9.38
N ARG A 4 10.61 -11.81 -9.66
CA ARG A 4 11.01 -10.40 -9.70
C ARG A 4 9.98 -9.55 -8.99
N ALA A 5 10.41 -8.39 -8.50
CA ALA A 5 9.49 -7.39 -7.98
C ALA A 5 8.66 -6.82 -9.15
N GLU A 6 7.36 -7.11 -9.15
CA GLU A 6 6.43 -6.70 -10.19
C GLU A 6 5.11 -6.30 -9.54
N GLN A 7 4.49 -5.24 -10.06
CA GLN A 7 3.20 -4.77 -9.55
C GLN A 7 2.06 -5.44 -10.30
N ILE A 8 1.05 -5.87 -9.55
CA ILE A 8 -0.18 -6.41 -10.12
C ILE A 8 -1.18 -5.26 -10.25
N TYR A 9 -1.45 -4.84 -11.49
CA TYR A 9 -2.34 -3.72 -11.79
C TYR A 9 -3.80 -4.17 -11.99
N ASP A 10 -3.98 -5.38 -12.50
CA ASP A 10 -5.25 -5.92 -12.96
C ASP A 10 -5.32 -7.45 -12.74
N VAL A 11 -6.30 -8.13 -13.34
CA VAL A 11 -6.63 -9.54 -13.07
C VAL A 11 -5.91 -10.50 -14.02
N GLU A 12 -5.36 -9.97 -15.11
CA GLU A 12 -4.75 -10.67 -16.22
C GLU A 12 -3.55 -11.52 -15.79
N PRO A 13 -2.64 -11.05 -14.90
CA PRO A 13 -1.60 -11.88 -14.32
C PRO A 13 -2.11 -13.18 -13.67
N PHE A 14 -3.26 -13.14 -13.01
CA PHE A 14 -3.89 -14.33 -12.42
C PHE A 14 -4.49 -15.23 -13.49
N ALA A 15 -5.20 -14.64 -14.47
CA ALA A 15 -5.81 -15.37 -15.57
C ALA A 15 -4.77 -16.13 -16.42
N MET A 16 -3.59 -15.55 -16.64
CA MET A 16 -2.47 -16.22 -17.33
C MET A 16 -1.99 -17.49 -16.62
N HIS A 17 -2.25 -17.60 -15.32
CA HIS A 17 -1.95 -18.78 -14.51
C HIS A 17 -3.19 -19.67 -14.27
N GLY A 18 -4.29 -19.43 -14.98
CA GLY A 18 -5.53 -20.21 -14.87
C GLY A 18 -6.37 -19.89 -13.64
N LEU A 19 -6.12 -18.74 -12.99
CA LEU A 19 -6.87 -18.30 -11.81
C LEU A 19 -7.92 -17.25 -12.21
N ASP A 20 -9.19 -17.60 -12.04
CA ASP A 20 -10.30 -16.66 -12.14
C ASP A 20 -10.54 -15.99 -10.78
N VAL A 21 -10.09 -14.74 -10.65
CA VAL A 21 -10.22 -13.97 -9.41
C VAL A 21 -11.68 -13.74 -8.98
N THR A 22 -12.64 -13.79 -9.91
CA THR A 22 -14.05 -13.55 -9.61
C THR A 22 -14.71 -14.73 -8.90
N GLY A 23 -14.11 -15.91 -8.97
CA GLY A 23 -14.53 -17.11 -8.24
C GLY A 23 -14.15 -17.11 -6.76
N TYR A 24 -13.33 -16.16 -6.30
CA TYR A 24 -12.84 -16.11 -4.92
C TYR A 24 -13.58 -15.07 -4.08
N LYS A 25 -13.84 -15.40 -2.81
CA LYS A 25 -14.45 -14.46 -1.85
C LYS A 25 -13.52 -13.31 -1.47
N VAL A 26 -12.22 -13.56 -1.46
CA VAL A 26 -11.17 -12.62 -1.05
C VAL A 26 -9.95 -12.82 -1.95
N VAL A 27 -9.37 -11.72 -2.40
CA VAL A 27 -8.10 -11.67 -3.12
C VAL A 27 -7.19 -10.68 -2.40
N ALA A 28 -5.98 -11.11 -2.07
CA ALA A 28 -4.97 -10.26 -1.43
C ALA A 28 -4.00 -9.75 -2.49
N ILE A 29 -3.87 -8.42 -2.60
CA ILE A 29 -2.94 -7.76 -3.52
C ILE A 29 -1.90 -7.01 -2.70
N LYS A 30 -0.61 -7.28 -2.96
CA LYS A 30 0.49 -6.50 -2.36
C LYS A 30 0.68 -5.20 -3.14
N GLY A 31 -0.02 -4.14 -2.71
CA GLY A 31 0.08 -2.81 -3.30
C GLY A 31 -0.81 -1.80 -2.57
N ALA A 32 -0.53 -0.52 -2.75
CA ALA A 32 -1.28 0.56 -2.09
C ALA A 32 -2.34 1.19 -3.01
N ASN A 33 -1.94 1.58 -4.22
CA ASN A 33 -2.73 2.48 -5.05
C ASN A 33 -3.07 1.94 -6.44
N HIS A 34 -2.07 1.61 -7.27
CA HIS A 34 -2.29 1.39 -8.70
C HIS A 34 -3.25 0.24 -9.04
N PHE A 35 -3.24 -0.85 -8.26
CA PHE A 35 -4.16 -1.98 -8.47
C PHE A 35 -5.64 -1.59 -8.37
N ARG A 36 -5.96 -0.51 -7.65
CA ARG A 36 -7.35 -0.08 -7.43
C ARG A 36 -8.05 0.24 -8.75
N ALA A 37 -7.34 0.75 -9.75
CA ALA A 37 -7.93 1.07 -11.05
C ALA A 37 -8.50 -0.19 -11.74
N GLY A 38 -7.71 -1.27 -11.82
CA GLY A 38 -8.16 -2.54 -12.40
C GLY A 38 -9.21 -3.24 -11.52
N TYR A 39 -8.93 -3.38 -10.23
CA TYR A 39 -9.73 -4.21 -9.32
C TYR A 39 -11.07 -3.61 -8.94
N ARG A 40 -11.28 -2.30 -9.09
CA ARG A 40 -12.60 -1.67 -8.88
C ARG A 40 -13.69 -2.23 -9.79
N THR A 41 -13.32 -2.82 -10.93
CA THR A 41 -14.28 -3.41 -11.88
C THR A 41 -14.81 -4.77 -11.43
N VAL A 42 -14.08 -5.49 -10.58
CA VAL A 42 -14.39 -6.86 -10.15
C VAL A 42 -14.66 -7.00 -8.64
N ALA A 43 -14.08 -6.12 -7.82
CA ALA A 43 -14.21 -6.19 -6.38
C ALA A 43 -15.40 -5.34 -5.88
N ARG A 44 -16.28 -5.96 -5.06
CA ARG A 44 -17.36 -5.24 -4.36
C ARG A 44 -16.82 -4.16 -3.42
N GLN A 45 -15.68 -4.42 -2.78
CA GLN A 45 -15.05 -3.51 -1.83
C GLN A 45 -13.55 -3.73 -1.85
N ILE A 46 -12.79 -2.65 -1.71
CA ILE A 46 -11.33 -2.68 -1.52
C ILE A 46 -11.04 -2.19 -0.11
N ILE A 47 -10.45 -3.07 0.70
CA ILE A 47 -10.04 -2.78 2.08
C ILE A 47 -8.52 -2.63 2.09
N SER A 48 -8.03 -1.43 2.45
CA SER A 48 -6.61 -1.26 2.74
C SER A 48 -6.28 -1.91 4.07
N VAL A 49 -5.26 -2.76 4.07
CA VAL A 49 -4.72 -3.39 5.28
C VAL A 49 -3.30 -2.90 5.44
N ASP A 50 -3.03 -2.24 6.56
CA ASP A 50 -1.66 -1.95 6.99
C ASP A 50 -1.10 -3.21 7.65
N SER A 51 -0.05 -3.78 7.05
CA SER A 51 0.65 -4.94 7.58
C SER A 51 2.04 -4.53 8.04
N GLU A 52 2.58 -5.23 9.04
CA GLU A 52 3.98 -5.08 9.42
C GLU A 52 4.92 -5.27 8.21
N GLY A 53 5.94 -4.43 8.13
CA GLY A 53 6.94 -4.47 7.06
C GLY A 53 7.40 -3.09 6.61
N LEU A 54 8.24 -3.09 5.56
CA LEU A 54 8.91 -1.87 5.07
C LEU A 54 7.98 -0.77 4.56
N SER A 55 6.70 -1.08 4.31
CA SER A 55 5.72 -0.14 3.76
C SER A 55 4.58 0.16 4.74
N THR A 56 4.76 -0.15 6.03
CA THR A 56 3.74 0.17 7.04
C THR A 56 3.54 1.67 7.19
N ALA A 57 2.31 2.09 7.52
CA ALA A 57 2.02 3.47 7.87
C ALA A 57 2.53 3.86 9.28
N ALA A 58 2.92 2.88 10.10
CA ALA A 58 3.51 3.08 11.42
C ALA A 58 4.96 3.61 11.33
N ILE A 59 5.13 4.81 10.80
CA ILE A 59 6.45 5.39 10.48
C ILE A 59 7.37 5.47 11.70
N ALA A 60 6.83 5.69 12.90
CA ALA A 60 7.61 5.74 14.15
C ALA A 60 8.21 4.37 14.56
N SER A 61 7.78 3.26 13.97
CA SER A 61 8.26 1.91 14.32
C SER A 61 9.66 1.57 13.79
N PHE A 62 10.18 2.32 12.80
CA PHE A 62 11.47 2.03 12.20
C PHE A 62 12.64 2.56 13.06
N PRO A 63 13.76 1.81 13.16
CA PRO A 63 14.99 2.32 13.77
C PRO A 63 15.59 3.44 12.91
N ARG A 64 15.96 4.56 13.54
CA ARG A 64 16.36 5.81 12.87
C ARG A 64 17.76 6.27 13.28
N GLU A 65 18.70 5.34 13.32
CA GLU A 65 20.05 5.53 13.86
C GLU A 65 20.86 6.65 13.18
N ARG A 66 20.50 7.05 11.96
CA ARG A 66 21.19 8.08 11.19
C ARG A 66 20.31 9.29 10.85
N LEU A 67 19.11 9.40 11.42
CA LEU A 67 18.25 10.55 11.20
C LEU A 67 18.75 11.71 12.08
N ALA A 68 19.11 12.83 11.46
CA ALA A 68 19.59 14.02 12.17
C ALA A 68 18.53 15.12 12.15
N GLY A 69 18.14 15.61 13.33
CA GLY A 69 17.12 16.64 13.52
C GLY A 69 15.79 16.09 14.03
N GLU A 70 14.89 17.02 14.36
CA GLU A 70 13.52 16.73 14.81
C GLU A 70 12.57 16.80 13.61
N PHE A 71 11.67 15.82 13.49
CA PHE A 71 10.73 15.73 12.37
C PHE A 71 9.37 15.28 12.89
N TRP A 72 8.30 15.91 12.42
CA TRP A 72 6.95 15.37 12.62
C TRP A 72 6.74 14.10 11.77
N PRO A 73 6.06 13.03 12.25
CA PRO A 73 5.45 12.85 13.56
C PRO A 73 6.37 12.12 14.57
N LEU A 74 7.69 12.19 14.38
CA LEU A 74 8.68 11.45 15.18
C LEU A 74 9.10 12.21 16.44
N SER A 75 8.79 13.50 16.50
CA SER A 75 9.14 14.41 17.57
C SER A 75 7.96 15.31 17.89
N ASP A 76 7.77 15.61 19.18
CA ASP A 76 6.76 16.55 19.66
C ASP A 76 7.22 18.02 19.49
N GLU A 77 8.52 18.26 19.31
CA GLU A 77 9.11 19.59 19.10
C GLU A 77 8.76 20.17 17.71
N VAL A 78 8.34 19.32 16.77
CA VAL A 78 7.97 19.72 15.41
C VAL A 78 6.53 19.31 15.14
N GLN A 79 5.71 20.29 14.79
CA GLN A 79 4.29 20.09 14.49
C GLN A 79 4.06 20.16 12.97
N PHE A 80 3.13 19.37 12.48
CA PHE A 80 2.65 19.50 11.10
C PHE A 80 1.80 20.76 10.99
N ASP A 81 2.18 21.66 10.10
CA ASP A 81 1.49 22.95 9.87
C ASP A 81 0.24 22.83 9.01
N GLY A 82 -0.14 21.61 8.61
CA GLY A 82 -1.34 21.36 7.83
C GLY A 82 -1.20 21.64 6.35
N GLY A 83 -0.01 22.05 5.85
CA GLY A 83 0.31 22.31 4.45
C GLY A 83 -0.89 22.78 3.62
N ALA A 84 -1.18 24.10 3.64
CA ALA A 84 -2.31 24.76 2.99
C ALA A 84 -3.07 23.88 1.99
N ASP A 85 -4.30 23.50 2.38
CA ASP A 85 -5.28 22.71 1.66
C ASP A 85 -5.15 22.91 0.13
N VAL A 86 -4.42 22.01 -0.54
CA VAL A 86 -4.44 21.92 -2.01
C VAL A 86 -5.71 21.17 -2.38
N ALA A 87 -6.81 21.90 -2.29
CA ALA A 87 -8.12 21.54 -2.81
C ALA A 87 -8.09 21.27 -4.32
#